data_AF-A0A1C7DUY8-F1
#
_entry.id   AF-A0A1C7DUY8-F1
#
_cell.length_a   1.000
_cell.length_b   1.000
_cell.length_c   1.000
_cell.angle_alpha   90.00
_cell.angle_beta   90.00
_cell.angle_gamma   90.00
#
_symmetry.space_group_name_H-M   'P 1'
#
loop_
_entity.id
_entity.type
_entity.pdbx_description
1 polymer ?
#
loop_
_entity_poly.entity_id
_entity_poly.type
_entity_poly.pdbx_seq_one_letter_code
_entity_poly.pdbx_strand_id
1 'polypeptide(L)' 'MMGPGWGMGWGMGGGSWLIAGLVVLIGFAIYYFMKNNNNNNSFNSSQKDSSTDAMEIAKKRLARGEITNAEFEEIKKRLL' A
#
# COMPACT_ATOMS: atom_id res chain seq x y z
N MET A 1 40.42 -30.20 -16.10
CA MET A 1 39.80 -28.89 -15.80
C MET A 1 38.51 -29.17 -15.04
N MET A 2 38.57 -29.19 -13.70
CA MET A 2 37.40 -29.41 -12.86
C MET A 2 36.65 -28.07 -12.74
N GLY A 3 35.41 -28.04 -13.22
CA GLY A 3 34.51 -26.90 -13.06
C GLY A 3 34.17 -26.64 -11.58
N PRO A 4 33.75 -25.42 -11.20
CA PRO A 4 33.49 -25.10 -9.81
C PRO A 4 32.32 -25.95 -9.31
N GLY A 5 32.61 -26.86 -8.39
CA GLY A 5 31.62 -27.65 -7.68
C GLY A 5 30.79 -26.76 -6.76
N TRP A 6 29.70 -26.21 -7.30
CA TRP A 6 28.63 -25.55 -6.55
C TRP A 6 27.76 -26.58 -5.84
N GLY A 7 28.37 -27.43 -5.03
CA GLY A 7 27.67 -28.56 -4.43
C GLY A 7 28.49 -29.22 -3.34
N MET A 8 28.71 -28.52 -2.23
CA MET A 8 29.08 -29.18 -0.98
C MET A 8 28.76 -28.25 0.21
N GLY A 9 27.69 -28.54 0.97
CA GLY A 9 27.45 -27.87 2.25
C GLY A 9 26.00 -27.77 2.76
N TRP A 10 25.00 -28.33 2.07
CA TRP A 10 23.58 -28.22 2.46
C TRP A 10 23.00 -29.52 3.02
N GLY A 11 23.74 -30.21 3.89
CA GLY A 11 23.25 -31.48 4.43
C GLY A 11 24.10 -32.06 5.55
N MET A 12 23.94 -31.53 6.76
CA MET A 12 23.89 -32.31 8.01
C MET A 12 23.73 -31.35 9.20
N GLY A 13 22.50 -31.25 9.71
CA GLY A 13 22.19 -30.75 11.06
C GLY A 13 22.21 -29.23 11.30
N GLY A 14 23.21 -28.49 10.83
CA GLY A 14 23.41 -27.07 11.22
C GLY A 14 22.88 -26.05 10.21
N GLY A 15 23.08 -26.28 8.91
CA GLY A 15 22.67 -25.33 7.87
C GLY A 15 21.15 -25.18 7.77
N SER A 16 20.41 -26.29 7.91
CA SER A 16 18.94 -26.34 7.80
C SER A 16 18.24 -25.38 8.76
N TRP A 17 18.74 -25.24 9.99
CA TRP A 17 18.16 -24.34 11.00
C TRP A 17 18.39 -22.87 10.64
N LEU A 18 19.55 -22.54 10.08
CA LEU A 18 19.86 -21.18 9.62
C LEU A 18 18.97 -20.79 8.44
N ILE A 19 18.74 -21.72 7.51
CA ILE A 19 17.87 -21.51 6.36
C ILE A 19 16.42 -21.36 6.80
N ALA A 20 15.95 -22.23 7.69
CA ALA A 20 14.61 -22.14 8.25
C ALA A 20 14.40 -20.81 8.99
N GLY A 21 15.36 -20.38 9.81
CA GLY A 21 15.30 -19.07 10.48
C GLY A 21 15.27 -17.90 9.51
N LEU A 22 16.04 -17.96 8.42
CA LEU A 22 16.06 -16.93 7.39
C LEU A 22 14.72 -16.87 6.63
N VAL A 23 14.14 -18.02 6.26
CA VAL A 23 12.81 -18.07 5.62
C VAL A 23 11.72 -17.51 6.54
N VAL A 24 11.76 -17.81 7.84
CA VAL A 24 10.82 -17.26 8.82
C VAL A 24 11.00 -15.74 8.95
N LEU A 25 12.23 -15.25 9.01
CA LEU A 25 12.53 -13.81 9.08
C LEU A 25 12.01 -13.05 7.85
N ILE A 26 12.29 -13.55 6.64
CA ILE A 26 11.81 -12.96 5.39
C ILE A 26 10.28 -13.04 5.34
N GLY A 27 9.68 -14.19 5.69
CA GLY A 27 8.23 -14.35 5.72
C GLY A 27 7.55 -13.38 6.68
N PHE A 28 8.14 -13.16 7.87
CA PHE A 28 7.63 -12.20 8.86
C PHE A 28 7.80 -10.76 8.39
N ALA A 29 8.92 -10.42 7.76
CA ALA A 29 9.14 -9.12 7.16
C ALA A 29 8.12 -8.83 6.06
N ILE A 30 7.85 -9.79 5.17
CA ILE A 30 6.83 -9.67 4.12
C ILE A 30 5.43 -9.58 4.75
N TYR A 31 5.11 -10.39 5.76
CA TYR A 31 3.82 -10.33 6.44
C TYR A 31 3.59 -8.97 7.13
N TYR A 32 4.60 -8.45 7.83
CA TYR A 32 4.53 -7.14 8.48
C TYR A 32 4.43 -6.01 7.45
N PHE A 33 5.24 -6.08 6.39
CA PHE A 33 5.20 -5.07 5.32
C PHE A 33 3.93 -5.15 4.50
N MET A 34 3.35 -6.33 4.29
CA MET A 34 2.08 -6.52 3.57
C MET A 34 0.89 -6.15 4.46
N LYS A 35 0.94 -6.39 5.77
CA LYS A 35 -0.06 -5.88 6.72
C LYS A 35 0.00 -4.35 6.83
N ASN A 36 1.20 -3.77 6.79
CA ASN A 36 1.38 -2.32 6.76
C ASN A 36 1.03 -1.73 5.38
N ASN A 37 1.34 -2.40 4.28
CA ASN A 37 0.98 -1.97 2.93
C ASN A 37 -0.48 -2.22 2.56
N ASN A 38 -1.19 -3.11 3.26
CA ASN A 38 -2.65 -3.20 3.11
C ASN A 38 -3.35 -2.05 3.83
N ASN A 39 -2.68 -1.40 4.79
CA ASN A 39 -3.08 -0.06 5.24
C ASN A 39 -2.54 1.04 4.30
N ASN A 40 -1.41 0.83 3.61
CA ASN A 40 -0.80 1.85 2.74
C ASN A 40 -1.25 1.85 1.27
N ASN A 41 -2.00 0.85 0.81
CA ASN A 41 -2.90 1.01 -0.35
C ASN A 41 -4.26 1.59 0.07
N SER A 42 -4.39 1.97 1.34
CA SER A 42 -5.39 2.91 1.86
C SER A 42 -4.76 4.17 2.48
N PHE A 43 -3.48 4.49 2.22
CA PHE A 43 -2.84 5.78 2.58
C PHE A 43 -3.34 6.97 1.72
N ASN A 44 -4.64 6.96 1.43
CA ASN A 44 -5.47 8.10 1.00
C ASN A 44 -6.98 7.82 1.24
N SER A 45 -7.34 7.04 2.28
CA SER A 45 -8.77 6.70 2.49
C SER A 45 -9.18 6.44 3.93
N SER A 46 -8.46 6.99 4.90
CA SER A 46 -9.02 7.17 6.24
C SER A 46 -8.51 8.48 6.79
N GLN A 47 -9.43 9.43 6.92
CA GLN A 47 -9.24 10.73 7.57
C GLN A 47 -8.62 11.85 6.72
N LYS A 48 -9.03 11.95 5.44
CA LYS A 48 -9.14 13.30 4.84
C LYS A 48 -10.56 13.75 5.16
N ASP A 49 -10.69 14.89 5.84
CA ASP A 49 -11.97 15.48 6.25
C ASP A 49 -13.09 15.16 5.26
N SER A 50 -14.24 14.71 5.75
CA SER A 50 -15.45 14.52 4.93
C SER A 50 -15.79 15.78 4.10
N SER A 51 -15.37 16.95 4.57
CA SER A 51 -15.41 18.22 3.81
C SER A 51 -14.47 18.24 2.59
N THR A 52 -13.27 17.66 2.68
CA THR A 52 -12.34 17.54 1.55
C THR A 52 -12.86 16.57 0.49
N ASP A 53 -13.45 15.44 0.90
CA ASP A 53 -14.08 14.49 -0.04
C ASP A 53 -15.28 15.11 -0.76
N ALA A 54 -16.14 15.84 -0.02
CA ALA A 54 -17.26 16.56 -0.61
C ALA A 54 -16.81 17.63 -1.63
N MET A 55 -15.70 18.33 -1.37
CA MET A 55 -15.12 19.30 -2.30
C MET A 55 -14.52 18.63 -3.56
N GLU A 56 -13.83 17.50 -3.40
CA GLU A 56 -13.29 16.71 -4.53
C GLU A 56 -14.41 16.13 -5.40
N ILE A 57 -15.49 15.63 -4.79
CA ILE A 57 -16.69 15.15 -5.50
C ILE A 57 -17.35 16.29 -6.30
N ALA A 58 -17.55 17.46 -5.69
CA ALA A 58 -18.14 18.62 -6.36
C ALA A 58 -17.31 19.06 -7.57
N LYS A 59 -15.98 19.12 -7.43
CA LYS A 59 -15.06 19.47 -8.53
C LYS A 59 -15.14 18.47 -9.68
N LYS A 60 -15.25 17.16 -9.37
CA LYS A 60 -15.37 16.10 -10.38
C LYS A 60 -16.66 16.22 -11.20
N ARG A 61 -17.78 16.58 -10.56
CA ARG A 61 -19.06 16.80 -11.24
C ARG A 61 -19.06 18.05 -12.11
N LEU A 62 -18.41 19.12 -11.66
CA LEU A 62 -18.23 20.34 -12.45
C LEU A 62 -17.42 20.06 -13.72
N ALA A 63 -16.33 19.29 -13.62
CA ALA A 63 -15.50 18.92 -14.78
C ALA A 63 -16.26 18.05 -15.79
N ARG A 64 -17.26 17.29 -15.33
CA ARG A 64 -18.16 16.52 -16.20
C ARG A 64 -19.31 17.34 -16.78
N GLY A 65 -19.49 18.58 -16.32
CA GLY A 65 -20.64 19.41 -16.67
C GLY A 65 -21.96 18.94 -16.05
N GLU A 66 -21.92 18.08 -15.03
CA GLU A 66 -23.11 17.60 -14.31
C GLU A 66 -23.70 18.68 -13.39
N ILE A 67 -22.89 19.66 -12.98
CA ILE A 67 -23.30 20.82 -12.20
C ILE A 67 -22.75 22.10 -12.84
N THR A 68 -23.41 23.22 -12.58
CA THR A 68 -22.97 24.54 -13.01
C THR A 68 -21.95 25.15 -12.04
N ASN A 69 -21.19 26.15 -12.50
CA ASN A 69 -20.26 26.89 -11.63
C ASN A 69 -20.97 27.50 -10.41
N ALA A 70 -22.22 27.96 -10.57
CA ALA A 70 -23.01 28.54 -9.48
C ALA A 70 -23.32 27.52 -8.38
N GLU A 71 -23.74 26.31 -8.76
CA GLU A 71 -24.00 25.22 -7.83
C GLU A 71 -22.73 24.76 -7.10
N PHE A 72 -21.59 24.73 -7.81
CA PHE A 72 -20.30 24.44 -7.20
C PHE A 72 -19.92 25.46 -6.11
N GLU A 73 -20.17 26.75 -6.35
CA GLU A 73 -19.90 27.79 -5.36
C GLU A 73 -20.79 27.68 -4.12
N GLU A 74 -22.07 27.32 -4.27
CA GLU A 74 -22.97 27.11 -3.14
C GLU A 74 -22.50 25.93 -2.26
N ILE A 75 -22.11 24.82 -2.89
CA ILE A 75 -21.56 23.65 -2.19
C ILE A 75 -20.27 24.04 -1.46
N LYS A 76 -19.38 24.78 -2.13
CA LYS A 76 -18.14 25.26 -1.52
C LYS A 76 -18.39 26.15 -0.30
N LYS A 77 -19.40 27.03 -0.35
CA LYS A 77 -19.79 27.91 0.78
C LYS A 77 -20.42 27.15 1.93
N ARG A 78 -21.09 26.02 1.66
CA ARG A 78 -21.71 25.18 2.71
C ARG A 78 -20.72 24.24 3.41
N LEU A 79 -19.59 23.94 2.77
CA LEU A 79 -18.55 23.05 3.30
C LEU A 79 -17.45 23.78 4.10
N LEU A 80 -17.40 25.11 4.01
CA LEU A 80 -16.53 26.02 4.77
C LEU A 80 -17.23 26.52 6.03
#